data_AF-A0A4U9DBP6-F1
#
_entry.id   AF-A0A4U9DBP6-F1
#
_cell.length_a   1.000
_cell.length_b   1.000
_cell.length_c   1.000
_cell.angle_alpha   90.00
_cell.angle_beta   90.00
_cell.angle_gamma   90.00
#
_symmetry.space_group_name_H-M   'P 1'
#
loop_
_entity.id
_entity.type
_entity.pdbx_description
1 polymer ?
#
loop_
_entity_poly.entity_id
_entity_poly.type
_entity_poly.pdbx_seq_one_letter_code
_entity_poly.pdbx_strand_id
1 'polypeptide(L)'
;MLFYHGIATPYPYSLCWLDGFTHPAHARGLYAAAFPLVDITVIPDDEIVQHRRVALLEFMQKHVRQRDLTKLVEQIIAILVKEYTNDSQLKTLFNYLVYSGDAPRFGRFIRELARRAPQHHKEELMTIAERLQEVGRRKGKIEGRHEGQLAEGLRIARMMLANGIALETVLRITGLSEEEVTAAKH
;
A
#
# COMPACT_ATOMS: atom_id res chain seq x y z
N MET A 1 -28.80 -28.63 -4.38
CA MET A 1 -30.02 -29.20 -3.78
C MET A 1 -30.03 -28.80 -2.31
N LEU A 2 -31.12 -28.21 -1.81
CA LEU A 2 -31.24 -27.74 -0.43
C LEU A 2 -32.20 -28.64 0.34
N PHE A 3 -31.84 -29.02 1.56
CA PHE A 3 -32.68 -29.80 2.47
C PHE A 3 -33.03 -28.93 3.69
N TYR A 4 -34.31 -28.90 4.06
CA TYR A 4 -34.81 -28.07 5.16
C TYR A 4 -35.53 -28.94 6.20
N HIS A 5 -35.14 -28.80 7.47
CA HIS A 5 -35.74 -29.48 8.63
C HIS A 5 -35.92 -28.47 9.79
N GLY A 6 -36.64 -27.38 9.53
CA GLY A 6 -36.95 -26.37 10.54
C GLY A 6 -38.37 -26.49 11.10
N ILE A 7 -38.63 -25.77 12.19
CA ILE A 7 -39.90 -25.79 12.93
C ILE A 7 -41.05 -25.20 12.09
N ALA A 8 -40.79 -24.12 11.34
CA ALA A 8 -41.79 -23.50 10.46
C ALA A 8 -41.92 -24.33 9.17
N THR A 9 -43.10 -24.90 8.91
CA THR A 9 -43.37 -25.76 7.74
C THR A 9 -44.67 -25.34 7.02
N PRO A 10 -44.67 -25.18 5.69
CA PRO A 10 -43.53 -25.32 4.76
C PRO A 10 -42.48 -24.20 4.91
N TYR A 11 -41.29 -24.36 4.31
CA TYR A 11 -40.23 -23.33 4.34
C TYR A 11 -40.79 -21.98 3.86
N PRO A 12 -40.72 -20.89 4.67
CA PRO A 12 -41.46 -19.66 4.40
C PRO A 12 -40.69 -18.60 3.59
N TYR A 13 -39.41 -18.81 3.26
CA TYR A 13 -38.58 -17.80 2.61
C TYR A 13 -38.27 -18.14 1.15
N SER A 14 -37.73 -17.17 0.39
CA SER A 14 -37.32 -17.42 -0.99
C SER A 14 -36.06 -18.30 -1.06
N LEU A 15 -36.05 -19.23 -2.02
CA LEU A 15 -34.87 -20.01 -2.40
C LEU A 15 -33.97 -19.30 -3.43
N CYS A 16 -34.43 -18.18 -3.99
CA CYS A 16 -33.65 -17.34 -4.88
C CYS A 16 -33.01 -16.22 -4.06
N TRP A 17 -31.71 -16.28 -3.83
CA TRP A 17 -30.98 -15.25 -3.06
C TRP A 17 -31.12 -13.84 -3.63
N LEU A 18 -31.43 -13.72 -4.94
CA LEU A 18 -31.69 -12.45 -5.63
C LEU A 18 -32.96 -11.74 -5.14
N ASP A 19 -33.90 -12.48 -4.56
CA ASP A 19 -35.11 -11.91 -3.96
C ASP A 19 -34.80 -11.15 -2.66
N GLY A 20 -33.61 -11.34 -2.08
CA GLY A 20 -33.14 -10.63 -0.90
C GLY A 20 -32.66 -9.20 -1.16
N PHE A 21 -32.52 -8.78 -2.43
CA PHE A 21 -32.17 -7.40 -2.74
C PHE A 21 -33.39 -6.48 -2.66
N THR A 22 -33.18 -5.21 -2.30
CA THR A 22 -34.22 -4.17 -2.37
C THR A 22 -34.84 -4.03 -3.76
N HIS A 23 -34.08 -4.38 -4.82
CA HIS A 23 -34.53 -4.31 -6.22
C HIS A 23 -34.18 -5.63 -6.95
N PRO A 24 -34.98 -6.71 -6.79
CA PRO A 24 -34.65 -8.04 -7.31
C PRO A 24 -34.48 -8.11 -8.83
N ALA A 25 -35.20 -7.27 -9.58
CA ALA A 25 -35.08 -7.20 -11.04
C ALA A 25 -33.67 -6.75 -11.50
N HIS A 26 -33.08 -5.76 -10.82
CA HIS A 26 -31.71 -5.32 -11.12
C HIS A 26 -30.69 -6.39 -10.73
N ALA A 27 -30.88 -7.03 -9.57
CA ALA A 27 -30.00 -8.12 -9.13
C ALA A 27 -30.01 -9.30 -10.12
N ARG A 28 -31.19 -9.69 -10.63
CA ARG A 28 -31.30 -10.68 -11.71
C ARG A 28 -30.57 -10.25 -12.96
N GLY A 29 -30.75 -9.00 -13.41
CA GLY A 29 -30.03 -8.49 -14.58
C GLY A 29 -28.50 -8.55 -14.44
N LEU A 30 -27.97 -8.33 -13.24
CA LEU A 30 -26.52 -8.32 -12.98
C LEU A 30 -25.94 -9.72 -12.75
N TYR A 31 -26.65 -10.58 -12.00
CA TYR A 31 -26.10 -11.83 -11.47
C TYR A 31 -26.56 -13.08 -12.22
N ALA A 32 -27.55 -12.98 -13.12
CA ALA A 32 -28.02 -14.11 -13.92
C ALA A 32 -27.36 -14.20 -15.32
N ALA A 33 -26.47 -13.25 -15.64
CA ALA A 33 -25.71 -13.22 -16.88
C ALA A 33 -24.20 -13.29 -16.59
N ALA A 34 -23.39 -13.44 -17.64
CA ALA A 34 -21.95 -13.24 -17.53
C ALA A 34 -21.67 -11.82 -17.03
N PHE A 35 -20.76 -11.68 -16.07
CA PHE A 35 -20.39 -10.37 -15.56
C PHE A 35 -19.76 -9.53 -16.67
N PRO A 36 -20.13 -8.25 -16.80
CA PRO A 36 -19.42 -7.35 -17.69
C PRO A 36 -17.98 -7.20 -17.18
N LEU A 37 -17.01 -7.65 -18.00
CA LEU A 37 -15.60 -7.43 -17.75
C LEU A 37 -15.19 -6.11 -18.37
N VAL A 38 -14.80 -5.15 -17.54
CA VAL A 38 -14.17 -3.90 -18.00
C VAL A 38 -12.66 -4.11 -17.96
N ASP A 39 -12.06 -4.29 -19.15
CA ASP A 39 -10.61 -4.37 -19.27
C ASP A 39 -10.00 -2.96 -19.28
N ILE A 40 -9.66 -2.45 -18.10
CA ILE A 40 -9.03 -1.13 -17.94
C ILE A 40 -7.67 -1.02 -18.64
N THR A 41 -7.03 -2.13 -19.03
CA THR A 41 -5.70 -2.10 -19.64
C THR A 41 -5.74 -1.59 -21.08
N VAL A 42 -6.87 -1.76 -21.76
CA VAL A 42 -7.06 -1.32 -23.16
C VAL A 42 -7.72 0.06 -23.28
N ILE A 43 -8.32 0.58 -22.21
CA ILE A 43 -8.97 1.90 -22.22
C ILE A 43 -7.90 3.00 -22.24
N PRO A 44 -7.88 3.93 -23.20
CA PRO A 44 -6.94 5.05 -23.24
C PRO A 44 -6.98 5.94 -22.00
N ASP A 45 -5.84 6.51 -21.61
CA ASP A 45 -5.76 7.34 -20.39
C ASP A 45 -6.62 8.61 -20.50
N ASP A 46 -6.70 9.21 -21.68
CA ASP A 46 -7.53 10.38 -21.98
C ASP A 46 -9.03 10.08 -21.90
N GLU A 47 -9.43 8.84 -22.21
CA GLU A 47 -10.79 8.35 -21.99
C GLU A 47 -11.07 8.17 -20.48
N ILE A 48 -10.15 7.51 -19.75
CA ILE A 48 -10.27 7.31 -18.31
C ILE A 48 -10.47 8.63 -17.56
N VAL A 49 -9.76 9.70 -17.95
CA VAL A 49 -9.91 11.04 -17.34
C VAL A 49 -11.36 11.56 -17.39
N GLN A 50 -12.19 11.09 -18.34
CA GLN A 50 -13.59 11.49 -18.46
C GLN A 50 -14.54 10.68 -17.55
N HIS A 51 -14.08 9.60 -16.91
CA HIS A 51 -14.91 8.70 -16.10
C HIS A 51 -15.30 9.26 -14.71
N ARG A 52 -15.15 10.57 -14.50
CA ARG A 52 -15.59 11.30 -13.31
C ARG A 52 -15.07 10.71 -11.99
N ARG A 53 -15.96 10.17 -11.14
CA ARG A 53 -15.64 9.71 -9.78
C ARG A 53 -14.84 8.41 -9.75
N VAL A 54 -14.89 7.60 -10.81
CA VAL A 54 -14.14 6.32 -10.89
C VAL A 54 -12.81 6.46 -11.63
N ALA A 55 -12.64 7.56 -12.39
CA ALA A 55 -11.44 7.84 -13.18
C ALA A 55 -10.14 7.64 -12.41
N LEU A 56 -10.06 8.20 -11.19
CA LEU A 56 -8.85 8.10 -10.38
C LEU A 56 -8.54 6.65 -9.97
N LEU A 57 -9.55 5.86 -9.63
CA LEU A 57 -9.34 4.46 -9.26
C LEU A 57 -8.91 3.62 -10.46
N GLU A 58 -9.59 3.78 -11.60
CA GLU A 58 -9.27 3.05 -12.83
C GLU A 58 -7.86 3.40 -13.33
N PHE A 59 -7.53 4.69 -13.37
CA PHE A 59 -6.21 5.17 -13.77
C PHE A 59 -5.12 4.57 -12.89
N MET A 60 -5.32 4.58 -11.56
CA MET A 60 -4.36 4.01 -10.63
C MET A 60 -4.25 2.48 -10.75
N GLN A 61 -5.36 1.76 -10.94
CA GLN A 61 -5.35 0.31 -11.11
C GLN A 61 -4.64 -0.10 -12.40
N LYS A 62 -4.90 0.61 -13.50
CA LYS A 62 -4.23 0.38 -14.79
C LYS A 62 -2.71 0.49 -14.65
N HIS A 63 -2.25 1.47 -13.88
CA HIS A 63 -0.83 1.78 -13.72
C HIS A 63 -0.20 1.21 -12.44
N VAL A 64 -0.87 0.32 -11.70
CA VAL A 64 -0.39 -0.18 -10.39
C VAL A 64 0.97 -0.89 -10.47
N ARG A 65 1.30 -1.49 -11.61
CA ARG A 65 2.58 -2.19 -11.84
C ARG A 65 3.68 -1.27 -12.38
N GLN A 66 3.39 0.01 -12.60
CA GLN A 66 4.35 0.96 -13.13
C GLN A 66 5.41 1.28 -12.09
N ARG A 67 6.68 0.98 -12.41
CA ARG A 67 7.82 1.20 -11.49
C ARG A 67 8.11 2.67 -11.18
N ASP A 68 7.67 3.57 -12.06
CA ASP A 68 7.89 5.00 -11.92
C ASP A 68 6.55 5.74 -11.99
N LEU A 69 5.96 5.96 -10.81
CA LEU A 69 4.71 6.67 -10.65
C LEU A 69 4.84 8.18 -10.93
N THR A 70 6.06 8.74 -11.00
CA THR A 70 6.22 10.18 -11.26
C THR A 70 5.70 10.59 -12.63
N LYS A 71 5.72 9.67 -13.60
CA LYS A 71 5.16 9.86 -14.94
C LYS A 71 3.64 9.99 -14.97
N LEU A 72 2.96 9.59 -13.89
CA LEU A 72 1.51 9.61 -13.76
C LEU A 72 0.97 10.92 -13.18
N VAL A 73 1.87 11.78 -12.66
CA VAL A 73 1.46 13.00 -11.94
C VAL A 73 0.60 13.89 -12.82
N GLU A 74 0.96 14.07 -14.09
CA GLU A 74 0.23 14.95 -14.99
C GLU A 74 -1.22 14.51 -15.20
N GLN A 75 -1.45 13.22 -15.47
CA GLN A 75 -2.82 12.71 -15.64
C GLN A 75 -3.60 12.73 -14.32
N ILE A 76 -2.97 12.42 -13.19
CA ILE A 76 -3.66 12.49 -11.88
C ILE A 76 -4.07 13.92 -11.59
N ILE A 77 -3.22 14.91 -11.85
CA ILE A 77 -3.59 16.32 -11.72
C ILE A 77 -4.77 16.65 -12.63
N ALA A 78 -4.78 16.19 -13.89
CA ALA A 78 -5.90 16.40 -14.80
C ALA A 78 -7.21 15.81 -14.25
N ILE A 79 -7.17 14.66 -13.58
CA ILE A 79 -8.33 14.05 -12.91
C ILE A 79 -8.76 14.88 -11.70
N LEU A 80 -7.83 15.29 -10.83
CA LEU A 80 -8.14 16.04 -9.61
C LEU A 80 -8.74 17.42 -9.92
N VAL A 81 -8.32 18.07 -10.99
CA VAL A 81 -8.89 19.37 -11.44
C VAL A 81 -10.37 19.26 -11.81
N LYS A 82 -10.88 18.06 -12.13
CA LYS A 82 -12.31 17.86 -12.44
C LYS A 82 -13.21 17.85 -11.20
N GLU A 83 -12.65 17.90 -9.99
CA GLU A 83 -13.37 17.98 -8.70
C GLU A 83 -14.38 16.83 -8.45
N TYR A 84 -14.21 15.70 -9.13
CA TYR A 84 -15.02 14.50 -8.88
C TYR A 84 -14.47 13.63 -7.74
N THR A 85 -13.22 13.84 -7.36
CA THR A 85 -12.54 13.12 -6.29
C THR A 85 -12.73 13.86 -4.97
N ASN A 86 -13.15 13.15 -3.92
CA ASN A 86 -13.14 13.69 -2.56
C ASN A 86 -11.94 13.18 -1.75
N ASP A 87 -11.68 13.82 -0.60
CA ASP A 87 -10.51 13.49 0.22
C ASP A 87 -10.55 12.06 0.78
N SER A 88 -11.74 11.48 1.02
CA SER A 88 -11.88 10.09 1.44
C SER A 88 -11.47 9.09 0.36
N GLN A 89 -11.85 9.35 -0.89
CA GLN A 89 -11.44 8.57 -2.06
C GLN A 89 -9.93 8.70 -2.25
N LEU A 90 -9.42 9.94 -2.18
CA LEU A 90 -8.00 10.25 -2.32
C LEU A 90 -7.17 9.49 -1.27
N LYS A 91 -7.60 9.51 0.00
CA LYS A 91 -6.96 8.77 1.09
C LYS A 91 -7.01 7.25 0.90
N THR A 92 -8.14 6.71 0.46
CA THR A 92 -8.30 5.28 0.17
C THR A 92 -7.33 4.84 -0.93
N LEU A 93 -7.19 5.64 -1.98
CA LEU A 93 -6.26 5.38 -3.08
C LEU A 93 -4.80 5.43 -2.63
N PHE A 94 -4.43 6.36 -1.76
CA PHE A 94 -3.07 6.40 -1.23
C PHE A 94 -2.74 5.22 -0.35
N ASN A 95 -3.68 4.82 0.53
CA ASN A 95 -3.50 3.60 1.32
C ASN A 95 -3.26 2.42 0.38
N TYR A 96 -4.08 2.27 -0.66
CA TYR A 96 -3.91 1.22 -1.66
C TYR A 96 -2.51 1.25 -2.30
N LEU A 97 -2.00 2.42 -2.68
CA LEU A 97 -0.67 2.55 -3.31
C LEU A 97 0.49 2.27 -2.38
N VAL A 98 0.40 2.67 -1.11
CA VAL A 98 1.43 2.34 -0.10
C VAL A 98 1.55 0.83 0.07
N TYR A 99 0.43 0.10 0.03
CA TYR A 99 0.42 -1.35 0.16
C TYR A 99 0.80 -2.11 -1.11
N SER A 100 0.60 -1.52 -2.29
CA SER A 100 0.82 -2.19 -3.59
C SER A 100 2.10 -1.77 -4.32
N GLY A 101 2.74 -0.66 -3.93
CA GLY A 101 3.89 -0.07 -4.62
C GLY A 101 5.24 -0.24 -3.92
N ASP A 102 6.32 -0.02 -4.68
CA ASP A 102 7.70 0.00 -4.18
C ASP A 102 7.95 1.29 -3.36
N ALA A 103 7.96 1.14 -2.03
CA ALA A 103 7.97 2.22 -1.03
C ALA A 103 9.03 3.34 -1.21
N PRO A 104 10.26 3.10 -1.71
CA PRO A 104 11.30 4.14 -1.78
C PRO A 104 10.97 5.30 -2.74
N ARG A 105 10.19 5.05 -3.81
CA ARG A 105 9.88 6.06 -4.83
C ARG A 105 8.58 6.80 -4.59
N PHE A 106 7.73 6.24 -3.73
CA PHE A 106 6.42 6.79 -3.39
C PHE A 106 6.50 8.17 -2.75
N GLY A 107 7.50 8.40 -1.88
CA GLY A 107 7.68 9.71 -1.23
C GLY A 107 7.94 10.86 -2.22
N ARG A 108 8.67 10.62 -3.32
CA ARG A 108 8.91 11.63 -4.36
C ARG A 108 7.64 11.91 -5.16
N PHE A 109 6.91 10.86 -5.52
CA PHE A 109 5.64 10.94 -6.22
C PHE A 109 4.62 11.80 -5.44
N ILE A 110 4.41 11.53 -4.15
CA ILE A 110 3.45 12.27 -3.32
C ILE A 110 3.81 13.74 -3.20
N ARG A 111 5.09 14.07 -2.98
CA ARG A 111 5.52 15.48 -2.90
C ARG A 111 5.27 16.23 -4.20
N GLU A 112 5.57 15.61 -5.34
CA GLU A 112 5.34 16.24 -6.64
C GLU A 112 3.85 16.41 -6.93
N LEU A 113 3.03 15.43 -6.56
CA LEU A 113 1.58 15.51 -6.66
C LEU A 113 1.01 16.62 -5.75
N ALA A 114 1.42 16.69 -4.49
CA ALA A 114 1.01 17.72 -3.53
C ALA A 114 1.40 19.14 -4.00
N ARG A 115 2.55 19.28 -4.67
CA ARG A 115 3.02 20.58 -5.20
C ARG A 115 2.11 21.11 -6.32
N ARG A 116 1.54 20.22 -7.14
CA ARG A 116 0.77 20.56 -8.34
C ARG A 116 -0.75 20.46 -8.17
N ALA A 117 -1.21 19.83 -7.08
CA ALA A 117 -2.63 19.57 -6.84
C ALA A 117 -3.45 20.86 -6.67
N PRO A 118 -4.74 20.82 -7.03
CA PRO A 118 -5.69 21.87 -6.69
C PRO A 118 -5.73 22.17 -5.19
N GLN A 119 -6.06 23.40 -4.83
CA GLN A 119 -6.01 23.88 -3.44
C GLN A 119 -6.81 22.98 -2.48
N HIS A 120 -7.98 22.49 -2.89
CA HIS A 120 -8.84 21.62 -2.08
C HIS A 120 -8.13 20.31 -1.67
N HIS A 121 -7.27 19.73 -2.51
CA HIS A 121 -6.59 18.46 -2.21
C HIS A 121 -5.18 18.65 -1.65
N LYS A 122 -4.65 19.87 -1.71
CA LYS A 122 -3.26 20.16 -1.36
C LYS A 122 -2.96 19.88 0.10
N GLU A 123 -3.86 20.24 1.02
CA GLU A 123 -3.66 20.03 2.47
C GLU A 123 -3.64 18.55 2.84
N GLU A 124 -4.59 17.76 2.33
CA GLU A 124 -4.64 16.31 2.57
C GLU A 124 -3.39 15.64 1.98
N LEU A 125 -2.97 16.02 0.77
CA LEU A 125 -1.77 15.50 0.13
C LEU A 125 -0.48 15.83 0.91
N MET A 126 -0.37 17.05 1.44
CA MET A 126 0.77 17.44 2.28
C MET A 126 0.77 16.65 3.59
N THR A 127 -0.38 16.49 4.23
CA THR A 127 -0.52 15.67 5.44
C THR A 127 -0.07 14.23 5.21
N ILE A 128 -0.42 13.64 4.06
CA ILE A 128 0.04 12.31 3.66
C ILE A 128 1.55 12.30 3.43
N ALA A 129 2.09 13.30 2.73
CA ALA A 129 3.53 13.43 2.47
C ALA A 129 4.35 13.49 3.78
N GLU A 130 3.91 14.30 4.73
CA GLU A 130 4.55 14.50 6.04
C GLU A 130 4.52 13.22 6.87
N ARG A 131 3.39 12.51 6.92
CA ARG A 131 3.27 11.23 7.62
C ARG A 131 4.23 10.19 7.05
N LEU A 132 4.33 10.10 5.72
CA LEU A 132 5.27 9.18 5.07
C LEU A 132 6.72 9.51 5.41
N GLN A 133 7.07 10.80 5.42
CA GLN A 133 8.41 11.25 5.80
C GLN A 133 8.73 10.92 7.26
N GLU A 134 7.78 11.14 8.19
CA GLU A 134 7.98 10.84 9.61
C GLU A 134 8.12 9.33 9.86
N VAL A 135 7.33 8.50 9.18
CA VAL A 135 7.48 7.03 9.22
C VAL A 135 8.87 6.62 8.73
N GLY A 136 9.31 7.17 7.58
CA GLY A 136 10.65 6.92 7.04
C GLY A 136 11.77 7.33 8.00
N ARG A 137 11.65 8.51 8.63
CA ARG A 137 12.62 9.02 9.62
C ARG A 137 12.69 8.14 10.87
N ARG A 138 11.54 7.69 11.38
CA ARG A 138 11.49 6.78 12.54
C ARG A 138 12.14 5.44 12.22
N LYS A 139 11.82 4.86 11.06
CA LYS A 139 12.42 3.61 10.60
C LYS A 139 13.94 3.75 10.48
N GLY A 140 14.43 4.78 9.80
CA GLY A 140 15.86 5.04 9.67
C GLY A 140 16.57 5.30 11.00
N LYS A 141 15.91 5.93 11.98
CA LYS A 141 16.49 6.10 13.34
C LYS A 141 16.63 4.78 14.08
N ILE A 142 15.66 3.88 13.93
CA ILE A 142 15.69 2.55 14.57
C ILE A 142 16.78 1.69 13.91
N GLU A 143 16.78 1.62 12.58
CA GLU A 143 17.78 0.89 11.80
C GLU A 143 19.18 1.41 12.11
N GLY A 144 19.41 2.72 12.02
CA GLY A 144 20.71 3.31 12.33
C GLY A 144 21.16 3.12 13.78
N ARG A 145 20.23 3.03 14.73
CA ARG A 145 20.57 2.69 16.13
C ARG A 145 21.02 1.24 16.25
N HIS A 146 20.31 0.31 15.62
CA HIS A 146 20.67 -1.11 15.62
C HIS A 146 22.02 -1.33 14.92
N GLU A 147 22.20 -0.75 13.74
CA GLU A 147 23.46 -0.81 12.98
C GLU A 147 24.62 -0.21 13.78
N GLY A 148 24.42 0.95 14.43
CA GLY A 148 25.44 1.58 15.26
C GLY A 148 25.81 0.76 16.49
N GLN A 149 24.83 0.14 17.15
CA GLN A 149 25.07 -0.76 18.29
C GLN A 149 25.83 -2.03 17.86
N LEU A 150 25.44 -2.63 16.73
CA LEU A 150 26.13 -3.78 16.15
C LEU A 150 27.57 -3.42 15.76
N ALA A 151 27.77 -2.30 15.08
CA ALA A 151 29.09 -1.84 14.66
C ALA A 151 30.03 -1.60 15.85
N GLU A 152 29.53 -0.97 16.91
CA GLU A 152 30.31 -0.75 18.13
C GLU A 152 30.60 -2.06 18.87
N GLY A 153 29.61 -2.96 18.96
CA GLY A 153 29.81 -4.31 19.51
C GLY A 153 30.90 -5.08 18.77
N LEU A 154 30.88 -5.06 17.44
CA LEU A 154 31.90 -5.70 16.59
C LEU A 154 33.28 -5.03 16.73
N ARG A 155 33.33 -3.71 16.93
CA ARG A 155 34.58 -2.99 17.19
C ARG A 155 35.20 -3.44 18.50
N ILE A 156 34.40 -3.54 19.56
CA ILE A 156 34.83 -4.03 20.88
C ILE A 156 35.27 -5.49 20.79
N ALA A 157 34.47 -6.36 20.16
CA ALA A 157 34.81 -7.77 19.96
C ALA A 157 36.16 -7.96 19.25
N ARG A 158 36.41 -7.20 18.18
CA ARG A 158 37.70 -7.22 17.46
C ARG A 158 38.86 -6.80 18.36
N MET A 159 38.69 -5.76 19.16
CA MET A 159 39.72 -5.30 20.09
C MET A 159 40.00 -6.31 21.20
N MET A 160 38.97 -6.98 21.73
CA MET A 160 39.12 -8.05 22.72
C MET A 160 39.88 -9.26 22.16
N LEU A 161 39.53 -9.69 20.95
CA LEU A 161 40.23 -10.78 20.26
C LEU A 161 41.69 -10.44 19.96
N ALA A 162 41.97 -9.20 19.51
CA ALA A 162 43.33 -8.73 19.26
C ALA A 162 44.20 -8.69 20.53
N ASN A 163 43.58 -8.50 21.69
CA ASN A 163 44.24 -8.55 23.00
C ASN A 163 44.29 -9.98 23.60
N GLY A 164 43.94 -11.02 22.83
CA GLY A 164 44.06 -12.42 23.24
C GLY A 164 42.92 -12.95 24.11
N ILE A 165 41.79 -12.25 24.22
CA ILE A 165 40.61 -12.77 24.94
C ILE A 165 39.97 -13.89 24.11
N ALA A 166 39.68 -15.02 24.76
CA ALA A 166 39.08 -16.19 24.11
C ALA A 166 37.70 -15.87 23.50
N LEU A 167 37.42 -16.40 22.31
CA LEU A 167 36.19 -16.15 21.54
C LEU A 167 34.91 -16.38 22.36
N GLU A 168 34.83 -17.48 23.10
CA GLU A 168 33.68 -17.80 23.95
C GLU A 168 33.41 -16.72 25.02
N THR A 169 34.47 -16.12 25.57
CA THR A 169 34.35 -15.01 26.53
C THR A 169 33.89 -13.72 25.85
N VAL A 170 34.35 -13.47 24.62
CA VAL A 170 33.93 -12.31 23.81
C VAL A 170 32.44 -12.40 23.45
N LEU A 171 31.95 -13.56 22.99
CA LEU A 171 30.54 -13.77 22.67
C LEU A 171 29.65 -13.54 23.90
N ARG A 172 30.05 -14.08 25.06
CA ARG A 172 29.32 -13.88 26.32
C ARG A 172 29.28 -12.42 26.79
N ILE A 173 30.35 -11.65 26.61
CA ILE A 173 30.44 -10.25 27.06
C ILE A 173 29.73 -9.29 26.11
N THR A 174 29.88 -9.51 24.80
CA THR A 174 29.32 -8.61 23.77
C THR A 174 27.88 -8.96 23.40
N GLY A 175 27.43 -10.17 23.71
CA GLY A 175 26.11 -10.68 23.34
C GLY A 175 25.96 -10.95 21.83
N LEU A 176 27.05 -10.88 21.07
CA LEU A 176 27.08 -11.15 19.63
C LEU A 176 27.08 -12.65 19.36
N SER A 177 26.54 -13.05 18.21
CA SER A 177 26.65 -14.41 17.70
C SER A 177 28.02 -14.68 17.09
N GLU A 178 28.39 -15.96 17.02
CA GLU A 178 29.66 -16.35 16.38
C GLU A 178 29.67 -15.97 14.88
N GLU A 179 28.51 -16.06 14.22
CA GLU A 179 28.31 -15.65 12.82
C GLU A 179 28.55 -14.14 12.64
N GLU A 180 28.05 -13.30 13.54
CA GLU A 180 28.26 -11.84 13.48
C GLU A 180 29.76 -11.48 13.63
N VAL A 181 30.46 -12.15 14.54
CA VAL A 181 31.89 -11.91 14.79
C VAL A 181 32.79 -12.47 13.68
N THR A 182 32.40 -13.59 13.05
CA THR A 182 33.17 -14.22 11.96
C THR A 182 32.91 -13.60 10.59
N ALA A 183 31.68 -13.17 10.30
CA ALA A 183 31.34 -12.44 9.08
C ALA A 183 32.11 -11.10 8.96
N ALA A 184 32.48 -10.51 10.11
CA ALA A 184 33.26 -9.27 10.17
C ALA A 184 34.79 -9.48 10.04
N LYS A 185 35.28 -10.71 9.82
CA LYS A 185 36.71 -11.03 9.60
C LYS A 185 37.14 -11.01 8.12
N HIS A 186 36.21 -10.87 7.19
CA HIS A 186 36.48 -10.68 5.75
C HIS A 186 36.33 -9.21 5.36
#